data_AF-G8R6M1-F1
#
_entry.id   AF-G8R6M1-F1
#
_cell.length_a   1.000
_cell.length_b   1.000
_cell.length_c   1.000
_cell.angle_alpha   90.00
_cell.angle_beta   90.00
_cell.angle_gamma   90.00
#
_symmetry.space_group_name_H-M   'P 1'
#
loop_
_entity.id
_entity.type
_entity.pdbx_description
1 polymer ?
#
loop_
_entity_poly.entity_id
_entity_poly.type
_entity_poly.pdbx_seq_one_letter_code
_entity_poly.pdbx_strand_id
1 'polypeptide(L)'
;MLLNSDKILGEALTYDDVLLIPAYSEVLPREVDLTSNFTRNISLKTPIVSAAMDTITESTMAIAVAQDGGIGVLHKNMTIEQQAVEVRNVKRAESGMILDPVTLRENAQVSDAKKMMADFKIGGIPIVDGNKKLIGIITNRDLRFEKNDDRMLHEIMTKDNLITTHENTSLAEAEVILQQHKIEKLPVVKKDNTLIGLITYRDITKLKIKPNACKDAYGRLRVAAAVGVTGDVLERVTALVGSNVDAVIIDTAHGHTRGVVDALKQVKGKFPSLDVVVGNIATAEAAKYLVHAGADAVKVGIGPGSICTTRVVAGVGVPQLSAIMDVKRGMEGSGVPLIADGGIRFTGDIVKAVAAGADSVMLGSLLAGTKEAPGETIIYEGRKYKTYRGMGSIEAMQKGSSDRYFQDMEADIKKLVPEGITGRVAYKGEVSEVMYQFIGGLRAGMGYCGAPTIKDMQENAKFVKMTAAGIHESHPHDVHVTREAPNYSRK
;
A
#
# COMPACT_ATOMS: atom_id res chain seq x y z
N MET A 1 -25.15 -29.85 24.00
CA MET A 1 -24.18 -30.48 23.09
C MET A 1 -24.59 -30.12 21.67
N LEU A 2 -23.99 -29.07 21.10
CA LEU A 2 -24.18 -28.80 19.67
C LEU A 2 -23.31 -29.80 18.90
N LEU A 3 -23.91 -30.45 17.92
CA LEU A 3 -23.37 -31.57 17.16
C LEU A 3 -22.03 -31.20 16.50
N ASN A 4 -20.91 -31.57 17.13
CA ASN A 4 -19.66 -31.79 16.43
C ASN A 4 -19.87 -33.01 15.51
N SER A 5 -20.30 -32.73 14.28
CA SER A 5 -20.35 -33.69 13.19
C SER A 5 -19.24 -33.35 12.21
N ASP A 6 -18.86 -34.29 11.35
CA ASP A 6 -17.83 -34.07 10.31
C ASP A 6 -18.15 -32.91 9.36
N LYS A 7 -19.39 -32.37 9.37
CA LYS A 7 -19.85 -31.26 8.53
C LYS A 7 -19.99 -29.92 9.25
N ILE A 8 -20.18 -29.91 10.57
CA ILE A 8 -20.27 -28.69 11.38
C ILE A 8 -19.10 -28.72 12.36
N LEU A 9 -18.02 -28.04 11.97
CA LEU A 9 -16.71 -28.13 12.63
C LEU A 9 -16.63 -27.33 13.94
N GLY A 10 -17.58 -26.42 14.19
CA GLY A 10 -17.64 -25.64 15.42
C GLY A 10 -18.20 -24.23 15.21
N GLU A 11 -17.99 -23.38 16.22
CA GLU A 11 -18.34 -21.97 16.20
C GLU A 11 -17.15 -21.13 15.71
N ALA A 12 -17.43 -20.10 14.90
CA ALA A 12 -16.44 -19.15 14.42
C ALA A 12 -16.89 -17.72 14.73
N LEU A 13 -15.92 -16.86 15.03
CA LEU A 13 -16.10 -15.51 15.57
C LEU A 13 -15.62 -14.45 14.58
N THR A 14 -16.28 -13.30 14.58
CA THR A 14 -15.87 -12.06 13.92
C THR A 14 -15.45 -11.01 14.96
N TYR A 15 -15.06 -9.82 14.50
CA TYR A 15 -14.57 -8.75 15.40
C TYR A 15 -15.60 -8.31 16.45
N ASP A 16 -16.89 -8.31 16.11
CA ASP A 16 -17.99 -7.95 17.02
C ASP A 16 -18.30 -9.02 18.07
N ASP A 17 -17.81 -10.24 17.93
CA ASP A 17 -18.10 -11.27 18.93
C ASP A 17 -17.18 -11.19 20.14
N VAL A 18 -16.14 -10.34 20.10
CA VAL A 18 -15.08 -10.31 21.12
C VAL A 18 -14.65 -8.90 21.53
N LEU A 19 -14.10 -8.81 22.74
CA LEU A 19 -13.29 -7.68 23.23
C LEU A 19 -11.90 -8.16 23.63
N LEU A 20 -10.93 -7.25 23.63
CA LEU A 20 -9.62 -7.48 24.21
C LEU A 20 -9.68 -7.25 25.72
N ILE A 21 -9.05 -8.14 26.49
CA ILE A 21 -8.94 -8.02 27.95
C ILE A 21 -7.75 -7.11 28.26
N PRO A 22 -7.92 -6.00 28.99
CA PRO A 22 -6.80 -5.17 29.44
C PRO A 22 -5.81 -5.98 30.28
N ALA A 23 -4.53 -5.67 30.17
CA ALA A 23 -3.46 -6.34 30.89
C ALA A 23 -2.55 -5.31 31.59
N TYR A 24 -1.68 -5.81 32.48
CA TYR A 24 -0.64 -4.98 33.09
C TYR A 24 0.25 -4.38 31.99
N SER A 25 0.56 -3.08 32.10
CA SER A 25 1.34 -2.35 31.11
C SER A 25 2.36 -1.44 31.75
N GLU A 26 3.63 -1.59 31.37
CA GLU A 26 4.71 -0.65 31.65
C GLU A 26 4.96 0.32 30.48
N VAL A 27 4.27 0.13 29.35
CA VAL A 27 4.49 0.89 28.11
C VAL A 27 3.33 1.86 27.85
N LEU A 28 3.66 3.11 27.52
CA LEU A 28 2.64 4.08 27.12
C LEU A 28 2.36 3.98 25.61
N PRO A 29 1.14 4.32 25.14
CA PRO A 29 0.79 4.28 23.71
C PRO A 29 1.77 4.98 22.76
N ARG A 30 2.50 6.00 23.22
CA ARG A 30 3.49 6.71 22.40
C ARG A 30 4.83 5.98 22.24
N GLU A 31 5.10 5.01 23.11
CA GLU A 31 6.36 4.26 23.21
C GLU A 31 6.31 2.93 22.46
N VAL A 32 5.11 2.45 22.08
CA VAL A 32 4.97 1.17 21.38
C VAL A 32 5.54 1.23 19.95
N ASP A 33 6.17 0.13 19.54
CA ASP A 33 6.67 -0.07 18.18
C ASP A 33 5.61 -0.76 17.32
N LEU A 34 5.22 -0.08 16.24
CA LEU A 34 4.23 -0.56 15.27
C LEU A 34 4.88 -1.27 14.08
N THR A 35 6.21 -1.40 14.07
CA THR A 35 6.92 -2.06 12.99
C THR A 35 6.42 -3.50 12.84
N SER A 36 6.05 -3.84 11.61
CA SER A 36 5.53 -5.17 11.27
C SER A 36 5.99 -5.58 9.88
N ASN A 37 5.52 -6.73 9.40
CA ASN A 37 5.92 -7.28 8.10
C ASN A 37 4.73 -7.35 7.15
N PHE A 38 4.91 -6.83 5.93
CA PHE A 38 3.99 -7.03 4.80
C PHE A 38 4.30 -8.34 4.08
N THR A 39 5.59 -8.61 3.86
CA THR A 39 6.15 -9.86 3.35
C THR A 39 7.36 -10.25 4.18
N ARG A 40 7.92 -11.44 3.95
CA ARG A 40 9.18 -11.86 4.59
C ARG A 40 10.30 -10.82 4.49
N ASN A 41 10.38 -10.08 3.38
CA ASN A 41 11.48 -9.14 3.11
C ASN A 41 11.06 -7.66 3.14
N ILE A 42 9.76 -7.37 3.32
CA ILE A 42 9.24 -5.99 3.38
C ILE A 42 8.62 -5.74 4.74
N SER A 43 9.31 -4.90 5.52
CA SER A 43 8.79 -4.35 6.77
C SER A 43 8.01 -3.07 6.53
N LEU A 44 6.95 -2.87 7.31
CA LEU A 44 6.16 -1.64 7.39
C LEU A 44 6.45 -0.92 8.70
N LYS A 45 6.33 0.40 8.70
CA LYS A 45 6.38 1.22 9.92
C LYS A 45 5.04 1.30 10.62
N THR A 46 3.95 1.05 9.90
CA THR A 46 2.61 0.89 10.43
C THR A 46 1.93 -0.29 9.72
N PRO A 47 1.17 -1.15 10.42
CA PRO A 47 0.65 -2.41 9.87
C PRO A 47 -0.60 -2.19 8.99
N ILE A 48 -0.57 -1.19 8.10
CA ILE A 48 -1.71 -0.77 7.29
C ILE A 48 -1.38 -0.89 5.80
N VAL A 49 -2.28 -1.55 5.07
CA VAL A 49 -2.19 -1.77 3.63
C VAL A 49 -3.46 -1.21 2.97
N SER A 50 -3.35 -0.46 1.88
CA SER A 50 -4.55 -0.05 1.12
C SER A 50 -4.95 -1.10 0.08
N ALA A 51 -6.24 -1.41 0.00
CA ALA A 51 -6.75 -2.51 -0.82
C ALA A 51 -6.58 -2.28 -2.33
N ALA A 52 -6.32 -3.37 -3.06
CA ALA A 52 -6.15 -3.38 -4.52
C ALA A 52 -7.49 -3.25 -5.27
N MET A 53 -8.09 -2.08 -5.19
CA MET A 53 -9.40 -1.81 -5.78
C MET A 53 -9.40 -0.49 -6.55
N ASP A 54 -10.15 -0.45 -7.64
CA ASP A 54 -10.24 0.71 -8.55
C ASP A 54 -10.95 1.94 -7.98
N THR A 55 -11.50 1.83 -6.78
CA THR A 55 -12.06 2.94 -6.00
C THR A 55 -11.24 3.25 -4.75
N ILE A 56 -10.11 2.56 -4.52
CA ILE A 56 -9.28 2.71 -3.33
C ILE A 56 -7.85 3.15 -3.68
N THR A 57 -7.11 2.37 -4.48
CA THR A 57 -5.65 2.55 -4.58
C THR A 57 -5.17 2.73 -6.02
N GLU A 58 -4.85 3.97 -6.34
CA GLU A 58 -3.92 4.37 -7.40
C GLU A 58 -2.69 5.04 -6.75
N SER A 59 -1.78 5.61 -7.55
CA SER A 59 -0.51 6.18 -7.07
C SER A 59 -0.70 7.23 -5.97
N THR A 60 -1.72 8.09 -6.07
CA THR A 60 -1.97 9.13 -5.05
C THR A 60 -2.23 8.52 -3.67
N MET A 61 -3.09 7.51 -3.58
CA MET A 61 -3.35 6.76 -2.35
C MET A 61 -2.09 6.02 -1.89
N ALA A 62 -1.41 5.31 -2.80
CA ALA A 62 -0.23 4.53 -2.46
C ALA A 62 0.91 5.41 -1.90
N ILE A 63 1.11 6.60 -2.46
CA ILE A 63 2.06 7.60 -1.96
C ILE A 63 1.68 8.03 -0.55
N ALA A 64 0.43 8.42 -0.32
CA ALA A 64 -0.01 8.92 0.98
C ALA A 64 0.10 7.85 2.08
N VAL A 65 -0.32 6.62 1.80
CA VAL A 65 -0.22 5.50 2.74
C VAL A 65 1.25 5.14 3.02
N ALA A 66 2.10 5.11 1.99
CA ALA A 66 3.53 4.85 2.17
C ALA A 66 4.22 5.96 2.98
N GLN A 67 3.83 7.23 2.81
CA GLN A 67 4.34 8.35 3.62
C GLN A 67 4.00 8.21 5.12
N ASP A 68 2.87 7.59 5.45
CA ASP A 68 2.45 7.31 6.83
C ASP A 68 2.87 5.91 7.32
N GLY A 69 3.77 5.25 6.58
CA GLY A 69 4.45 4.03 7.02
C GLY A 69 3.79 2.71 6.64
N GLY A 70 2.66 2.78 5.95
CA GLY A 70 1.99 1.60 5.37
C GLY A 70 2.52 1.27 3.97
N ILE A 71 1.75 0.51 3.21
CA ILE A 71 2.00 0.26 1.78
C ILE A 71 0.70 0.25 0.97
N GLY A 72 0.72 0.84 -0.22
CA GLY A 72 -0.42 0.78 -1.13
C GLY A 72 -0.30 -0.38 -2.13
N VAL A 73 -1.43 -1.05 -2.41
CA VAL A 73 -1.51 -2.07 -3.47
C VAL A 73 -2.31 -1.54 -4.65
N LEU A 74 -1.64 -1.29 -5.78
CA LEU A 74 -2.27 -0.84 -7.01
C LEU A 74 -3.18 -1.92 -7.60
N HIS A 75 -4.41 -1.57 -7.98
CA HIS A 75 -5.34 -2.51 -8.60
C HIS A 75 -4.92 -2.90 -10.02
N LYS A 76 -5.56 -3.95 -10.56
CA LYS A 76 -5.29 -4.48 -11.91
C LYS A 76 -6.34 -4.14 -12.98
N ASN A 77 -7.45 -3.46 -12.62
CA ASN A 77 -8.48 -2.96 -13.55
C ASN A 77 -7.98 -1.78 -14.43
N MET A 78 -6.86 -1.99 -15.13
CA MET A 78 -6.23 -1.07 -16.07
C MET A 78 -5.24 -1.86 -16.95
N THR A 79 -4.75 -1.27 -18.03
CA THR A 79 -3.78 -1.96 -18.89
C THR A 79 -2.46 -2.21 -18.15
N ILE A 80 -1.64 -3.12 -18.68
CA ILE A 80 -0.32 -3.45 -18.11
C ILE A 80 0.55 -2.19 -18.01
N GLU A 81 0.54 -1.38 -19.07
CA GLU A 81 1.31 -0.14 -19.18
C GLU A 81 0.83 0.90 -18.17
N GLN A 82 -0.48 1.06 -18.02
CA GLN A 82 -1.05 1.99 -17.04
C GLN A 82 -0.67 1.60 -15.62
N GLN A 83 -0.76 0.31 -15.28
CA GLN A 83 -0.37 -0.17 -13.95
C GLN A 83 1.13 0.05 -13.69
N ALA A 84 1.97 -0.19 -14.69
CA ALA A 84 3.40 0.08 -14.60
C ALA A 84 3.71 1.58 -14.48
N VAL A 85 2.90 2.47 -15.08
CA VAL A 85 2.99 3.93 -14.90
C VAL A 85 2.63 4.31 -13.47
N GLU A 86 1.57 3.76 -12.90
CA GLU A 86 1.18 4.02 -11.52
C GLU A 86 2.28 3.60 -10.52
N VAL A 87 2.91 2.43 -10.71
CA VAL A 87 4.09 2.03 -9.94
C VAL A 87 5.19 3.09 -10.05
N ARG A 88 5.51 3.51 -11.27
CA ARG A 88 6.58 4.49 -11.54
C ARG A 88 6.28 5.84 -10.87
N ASN A 89 5.02 6.27 -10.86
CA ASN A 89 4.59 7.49 -10.19
C ASN A 89 4.88 7.42 -8.68
N VAL A 90 4.58 6.28 -8.03
CA VAL A 90 4.90 6.10 -6.59
C VAL A 90 6.41 6.07 -6.36
N LYS A 91 7.16 5.30 -7.14
CA LYS A 91 8.63 5.18 -6.97
C LYS A 91 9.38 6.49 -7.24
N ARG A 92 8.78 7.44 -7.96
CA ARG A 92 9.33 8.78 -8.24
C ARG A 92 8.82 9.88 -7.30
N ALA A 93 7.80 9.61 -6.49
CA ALA A 93 7.19 10.62 -5.63
C ALA A 93 8.15 11.13 -4.55
N GLU A 94 8.96 10.22 -4.02
CA GLU A 94 10.10 10.52 -3.15
C GLU A 94 11.23 9.56 -3.48
N SER A 95 12.45 10.05 -3.42
CA SER A 95 13.65 9.23 -3.53
C SER A 95 14.72 9.85 -2.65
N GLY A 96 15.45 9.06 -1.87
CA GLY A 96 16.66 9.57 -1.22
C GLY A 96 17.67 10.06 -2.28
N MET A 97 17.81 9.28 -3.34
CA MET A 97 18.61 9.60 -4.52
C MET A 97 17.84 9.22 -5.78
N ILE A 98 17.69 10.16 -6.72
CA ILE A 98 17.10 9.90 -8.04
C ILE A 98 18.13 9.16 -8.87
N LEU A 99 17.90 7.88 -9.15
CA LEU A 99 18.71 7.06 -10.06
C LEU A 99 18.36 7.39 -11.52
N ASP A 100 19.38 7.50 -12.37
CA ASP A 100 19.24 7.86 -13.80
C ASP A 100 18.35 9.11 -13.99
N PRO A 101 18.79 10.27 -13.45
CA PRO A 101 18.01 11.50 -13.53
C PRO A 101 17.81 11.91 -14.99
N VAL A 102 16.73 12.65 -15.25
CA VAL A 102 16.50 13.27 -16.56
C VAL A 102 17.65 14.22 -16.86
N THR A 103 18.31 14.03 -18.01
CA THR A 103 19.48 14.82 -18.44
C THR A 103 19.25 15.50 -19.79
N LEU A 104 19.95 16.62 -20.01
CA LEU A 104 20.09 17.25 -21.34
C LEU A 104 21.53 17.19 -21.82
N ARG A 105 21.73 17.40 -23.12
CA ARG A 105 23.05 17.52 -23.74
C ARG A 105 23.50 18.99 -23.80
N GLU A 106 24.79 19.21 -24.01
CA GLU A 106 25.40 20.56 -24.09
C GLU A 106 24.81 21.46 -25.16
N ASN A 107 24.28 20.87 -26.23
CA ASN A 107 23.70 21.55 -27.38
C ASN A 107 22.17 21.73 -27.28
N ALA A 108 21.57 21.38 -26.14
CA ALA A 108 20.15 21.63 -25.91
C ALA A 108 19.88 23.13 -25.71
N GLN A 109 18.65 23.53 -26.02
CA GLN A 109 18.19 24.91 -25.89
C GLN A 109 17.43 25.14 -24.58
N VAL A 110 17.21 26.41 -24.25
CA VAL A 110 16.35 26.83 -23.13
C VAL A 110 14.94 26.26 -23.25
N SER A 111 14.37 26.21 -24.46
CA SER A 111 13.08 25.61 -24.77
C SER A 111 12.99 24.14 -24.34
N ASP A 112 14.02 23.34 -24.63
CA ASP A 112 14.11 21.93 -24.24
C ASP A 112 14.10 21.76 -22.72
N ALA A 113 14.88 22.60 -22.01
CA ALA A 113 14.92 22.59 -20.55
C ALA A 113 13.58 22.97 -19.93
N LYS A 114 12.95 24.05 -20.40
CA LYS A 114 11.62 24.48 -19.92
C LYS A 114 10.57 23.39 -20.15
N LYS A 115 10.59 22.76 -21.33
CA LYS A 115 9.69 21.65 -21.67
C LYS A 115 9.90 20.45 -20.74
N MET A 116 11.14 19.99 -20.58
CA MET A 116 11.44 18.87 -19.67
C MET A 116 11.09 19.17 -18.21
N MET A 117 11.36 20.39 -17.73
CA MET A 117 10.98 20.79 -16.38
C MET A 117 9.46 20.79 -16.18
N ALA A 118 8.68 21.21 -17.18
CA ALA A 118 7.22 21.16 -17.15
C ALA A 118 6.69 19.73 -17.22
N ASP A 119 7.16 18.93 -18.18
CA ASP A 119 6.71 17.56 -18.44
C ASP A 119 6.99 16.64 -17.24
N PHE A 120 8.19 16.77 -16.64
CA PHE A 120 8.61 15.93 -15.52
C PHE A 120 8.40 16.58 -14.13
N LYS A 121 7.92 17.83 -14.08
CA LYS A 121 7.72 18.61 -12.83
C LYS A 121 8.99 18.65 -11.96
N ILE A 122 10.14 18.83 -12.59
CA ILE A 122 11.46 18.89 -11.95
C ILE A 122 12.02 20.31 -12.03
N GLY A 123 12.71 20.75 -10.97
CA GLY A 123 13.24 22.12 -10.90
C GLY A 123 14.69 22.27 -11.36
N GLY A 124 15.29 21.23 -11.95
CA GLY A 124 16.67 21.26 -12.42
C GLY A 124 17.10 19.95 -13.06
N ILE A 125 17.99 20.08 -14.04
CA ILE A 125 18.36 19.05 -15.01
C ILE A 125 19.88 19.05 -15.11
N PRO A 126 20.55 17.94 -14.77
CA PRO A 126 21.98 17.77 -15.07
C PRO A 126 22.23 17.76 -16.58
N ILE A 127 23.32 18.38 -17.00
CA ILE A 127 23.77 18.42 -18.39
C ILE A 127 24.95 17.45 -18.53
N VAL A 128 24.88 16.58 -19.53
CA VAL A 128 25.89 15.53 -19.76
C VAL A 128 26.42 15.54 -21.19
N ASP A 129 27.65 15.04 -21.36
CA ASP A 129 28.26 14.81 -22.67
C ASP A 129 27.77 13.50 -23.35
N GLY A 130 28.35 13.17 -24.50
CA GLY A 130 28.05 11.92 -25.22
C GLY A 130 28.36 10.63 -24.44
N ASN A 131 29.20 10.69 -23.41
CA ASN A 131 29.64 9.59 -22.56
C ASN A 131 28.97 9.60 -21.17
N LYS A 132 27.89 10.37 -20.98
CA LYS A 132 27.20 10.57 -19.69
C LYS A 132 28.07 11.24 -18.60
N LYS A 133 29.15 11.95 -18.96
CA LYS A 133 29.92 12.75 -18.00
C LYS A 133 29.15 14.00 -17.64
N LEU A 134 29.09 14.33 -16.35
CA LEU A 134 28.46 15.55 -15.88
C LEU A 134 29.31 16.76 -16.29
N ILE A 135 28.73 17.67 -17.06
CA ILE A 135 29.38 18.91 -17.53
C ILE A 135 28.71 20.18 -17.00
N GLY A 136 27.49 20.06 -16.46
CA GLY A 136 26.77 21.19 -15.92
C GLY A 136 25.47 20.83 -15.23
N ILE A 137 24.80 21.82 -14.65
CA ILE A 137 23.42 21.72 -14.20
C ILE A 137 22.67 23.01 -14.53
N ILE A 138 21.42 22.86 -14.99
CA ILE A 138 20.50 23.97 -15.18
C ILE A 138 19.35 23.86 -14.18
N THR A 139 18.89 24.98 -13.62
CA THR A 139 17.83 25.02 -12.61
C THR A 139 16.78 26.07 -12.93
N ASN A 140 15.64 25.99 -12.23
CA ASN A 140 14.60 27.01 -12.30
C ASN A 140 15.12 28.43 -12.02
N ARG A 141 16.21 28.58 -11.26
CA ARG A 141 16.79 29.89 -10.94
C ARG A 141 17.45 30.50 -12.18
N ASP A 142 18.15 29.68 -12.94
CA ASP A 142 18.89 30.09 -14.14
C ASP A 142 17.92 30.47 -15.28
N LEU A 143 16.77 29.80 -15.35
CA LEU A 143 15.75 30.03 -16.38
C LEU A 143 14.69 31.09 -16.03
N ARG A 144 14.60 31.53 -14.77
CA ARG A 144 13.48 32.35 -14.26
C ARG A 144 13.25 33.65 -15.03
N PHE A 145 14.33 34.26 -15.53
CA PHE A 145 14.29 35.53 -16.26
C PHE A 145 14.78 35.41 -17.70
N GLU A 146 15.00 34.18 -18.18
CA GLU A 146 15.44 33.94 -19.55
C GLU A 146 14.24 34.00 -20.51
N LYS A 147 14.32 34.94 -21.46
CA LYS A 147 13.28 35.25 -22.44
C LYS A 147 13.59 34.67 -23.82
N ASN A 148 14.86 34.36 -24.10
CA ASN A 148 15.27 33.77 -25.35
C ASN A 148 15.25 32.24 -25.25
N ASP A 149 14.23 31.62 -25.83
CA ASP A 149 14.04 30.18 -25.79
C ASP A 149 15.01 29.41 -26.71
N ASP A 150 15.62 30.08 -27.70
CA ASP A 150 16.56 29.48 -28.66
C ASP A 150 18.00 29.47 -28.15
N ARG A 151 18.26 30.13 -27.01
CA ARG A 151 19.60 30.23 -26.42
C ARG A 151 20.10 28.86 -25.99
N MET A 152 21.39 28.59 -26.23
CA MET A 152 22.02 27.32 -25.88
C MET A 152 22.29 27.21 -24.38
N LEU A 153 22.03 26.03 -23.80
CA LEU A 153 22.18 25.82 -22.36
C LEU A 153 23.62 25.97 -21.84
N HIS A 154 24.64 25.64 -22.65
CA HIS A 154 26.04 25.76 -22.22
C HIS A 154 26.48 27.21 -21.90
N GLU A 155 25.72 28.20 -22.37
CA GLU A 155 25.95 29.61 -22.09
C GLU A 155 25.44 30.06 -20.71
N ILE A 156 24.44 29.36 -20.16
CA ILE A 156 23.72 29.76 -18.94
C ILE A 156 23.77 28.73 -17.82
N MET A 157 24.13 27.48 -18.11
CA MET A 157 24.25 26.43 -17.11
C MET A 157 25.38 26.74 -16.12
N THR A 158 25.21 26.25 -14.88
CA THR A 158 26.33 26.21 -13.94
C THR A 158 27.29 25.11 -14.40
N LYS A 159 28.54 25.47 -14.71
CA LYS A 159 29.60 24.54 -15.16
C LYS A 159 30.86 24.59 -14.31
N ASP A 160 31.14 25.74 -13.73
CA ASP A 160 32.29 25.94 -12.85
C ASP A 160 31.92 25.63 -11.39
N ASN A 161 32.86 25.01 -10.65
CA ASN A 161 32.68 24.64 -9.23
C ASN A 161 31.41 23.82 -8.95
N LEU A 162 31.08 22.89 -9.85
CA LEU A 162 29.99 21.94 -9.64
C LEU A 162 30.24 21.13 -8.37
N ILE A 163 29.42 21.39 -7.35
CA ILE A 163 29.41 20.58 -6.15
C ILE A 163 28.72 19.27 -6.49
N THR A 164 29.46 18.18 -6.35
CA THR A 164 28.99 16.81 -6.61
C THR A 164 29.27 15.94 -5.40
N THR A 165 28.70 14.73 -5.42
CA THR A 165 28.96 13.72 -4.40
C THR A 165 29.11 12.34 -5.01
N HIS A 166 29.40 11.33 -4.19
CA HIS A 166 29.70 9.97 -4.65
C HIS A 166 28.61 8.97 -4.27
N GLU A 167 28.65 7.79 -4.91
CA GLU A 167 27.62 6.74 -4.79
C GLU A 167 27.34 6.25 -3.36
N ASN A 168 28.33 6.36 -2.47
CA ASN A 168 28.24 5.90 -1.09
C ASN A 168 27.80 6.98 -0.10
N THR A 169 27.44 8.17 -0.58
CA THR A 169 27.09 9.30 0.28
C THR A 169 25.72 9.08 0.90
N SER A 170 25.66 9.10 2.22
CA SER A 170 24.40 9.00 2.95
C SER A 170 23.55 10.26 2.78
N LEU A 171 22.24 10.16 3.01
CA LEU A 171 21.35 11.34 2.95
C LEU A 171 21.69 12.39 4.02
N ALA A 172 22.20 11.94 5.18
CA ALA A 172 22.64 12.85 6.24
C ALA A 172 23.89 13.64 5.81
N GLU A 173 24.86 13.00 5.15
CA GLU A 173 26.02 13.70 4.59
C GLU A 173 25.61 14.63 3.44
N ALA A 174 24.71 14.16 2.56
CA ALA A 174 24.18 14.98 1.48
C ALA A 174 23.46 16.23 2.00
N GLU A 175 22.73 16.13 3.12
CA GLU A 175 22.10 17.27 3.79
C GLU A 175 23.15 18.31 4.19
N VAL A 176 24.24 17.88 4.81
CA VAL A 176 25.35 18.75 5.22
C VAL A 176 25.96 19.45 4.01
N ILE A 177 26.22 18.73 2.92
CA ILE A 177 26.78 19.30 1.68
C ILE A 177 25.83 20.35 1.09
N LEU A 178 24.54 20.03 0.93
CA LEU A 178 23.54 20.96 0.39
C LEU A 178 23.44 22.22 1.25
N GLN A 179 23.48 22.10 2.58
CA GLN A 179 23.43 23.22 3.51
C GLN A 179 24.70 24.09 3.46
N GLN A 180 25.88 23.47 3.49
CA GLN A 180 27.17 24.17 3.44
C GLN A 180 27.34 24.99 2.17
N HIS A 181 26.97 24.40 1.02
CA HIS A 181 27.09 25.05 -0.28
C HIS A 181 25.86 25.87 -0.69
N LYS A 182 24.79 25.88 0.13
CA LYS A 182 23.53 26.60 -0.11
C LYS A 182 22.91 26.29 -1.48
N ILE A 183 22.95 25.02 -1.87
CA ILE A 183 22.43 24.51 -3.13
C ILE A 183 21.24 23.58 -2.87
N GLU A 184 20.36 23.45 -3.86
CA GLU A 184 19.14 22.62 -3.75
C GLU A 184 19.28 21.24 -4.40
N LYS A 185 20.34 21.02 -5.18
CA LYS A 185 20.55 19.83 -6.00
C LYS A 185 22.01 19.42 -5.93
N LEU A 186 22.24 18.13 -5.72
CA LEU A 186 23.56 17.54 -5.56
C LEU A 186 23.69 16.35 -6.52
N PRO A 187 24.32 16.53 -7.69
CA PRO A 187 24.61 15.44 -8.61
C PRO A 187 25.52 14.39 -7.96
N VAL A 188 25.21 13.12 -8.20
CA VAL A 188 25.98 11.97 -7.72
C VAL A 188 26.75 11.39 -8.90
N VAL A 189 28.07 11.34 -8.79
CA VAL A 189 28.98 10.92 -9.86
C VAL A 189 29.91 9.80 -9.42
N LYS A 190 30.30 8.94 -10.38
CA LYS A 190 31.40 7.99 -10.21
C LYS A 190 32.76 8.71 -10.18
N LYS A 191 33.82 7.97 -9.83
CA LYS A 191 35.21 8.47 -9.85
C LYS A 191 35.63 9.07 -11.20
N ASP A 192 35.05 8.59 -12.29
CA ASP A 192 35.32 9.07 -13.64
C ASP A 192 34.41 10.22 -14.08
N ASN A 193 33.65 10.84 -13.16
CA ASN A 193 32.69 11.91 -13.39
C ASN A 193 31.44 11.51 -14.23
N THR A 194 31.16 10.21 -14.36
CA THR A 194 29.90 9.74 -14.94
C THR A 194 28.74 10.02 -13.98
N LEU A 195 27.68 10.67 -14.47
CA LEU A 195 26.47 10.92 -13.69
C LEU A 195 25.71 9.62 -13.44
N ILE A 196 25.42 9.33 -12.18
CA ILE A 196 24.65 8.15 -11.76
C ILE A 196 23.38 8.50 -11.00
N GLY A 197 23.32 9.69 -10.39
CA GLY A 197 22.16 10.08 -9.60
C GLY A 197 22.06 11.58 -9.31
N LEU A 198 20.97 11.97 -8.66
CA LEU A 198 20.72 13.34 -8.19
C LEU A 198 20.01 13.31 -6.84
N ILE A 199 20.56 14.01 -5.85
CA ILE A 199 19.92 14.22 -4.55
C ILE A 199 19.34 15.65 -4.52
N THR A 200 18.14 15.82 -4.00
CA THR A 200 17.50 17.15 -3.91
C THR A 200 17.17 17.54 -2.48
N TYR A 201 17.26 18.84 -2.17
CA TYR A 201 16.87 19.38 -0.87
C TYR A 201 15.41 19.08 -0.51
N ARG A 202 14.54 19.03 -1.53
CA ARG A 202 13.13 18.64 -1.39
C ARG A 202 13.00 17.24 -0.80
N ASP A 203 13.78 16.29 -1.27
CA ASP A 203 13.70 14.90 -0.83
C ASP A 203 14.18 14.72 0.63
N ILE A 204 15.21 15.47 1.03
CA ILE A 204 15.69 15.52 2.42
C ILE A 204 14.63 16.14 3.35
N THR A 205 13.99 17.23 2.91
CA THR A 205 12.93 17.88 3.69
C THR A 205 11.75 16.94 3.92
N LYS A 206 11.35 16.17 2.89
CA LYS A 206 10.26 15.19 3.01
C LYS A 206 10.56 14.10 4.04
N LEU A 207 11.80 13.63 4.13
CA LEU A 207 12.22 12.66 5.16
C LEU A 207 12.04 13.19 6.58
N LYS A 208 12.27 14.48 6.81
CA LYS A 208 12.05 15.11 8.13
C LYS A 208 10.57 15.23 8.50
N ILE A 209 9.70 15.50 7.51
CA ILE A 209 8.25 15.66 7.74
C ILE A 209 7.58 14.30 7.96
N LYS A 210 8.02 13.26 7.24
CA LYS A 210 7.46 11.90 7.28
C LYS A 210 8.55 10.89 7.68
N PRO A 211 9.02 10.90 8.94
CA PRO A 211 10.10 10.03 9.38
C PRO A 211 9.72 8.53 9.36
N ASN A 212 8.42 8.24 9.45
CA ASN A 212 7.89 6.88 9.43
C ASN A 212 7.55 6.38 8.01
N ALA A 213 7.93 7.11 6.95
CA ALA A 213 7.62 6.69 5.59
C ALA A 213 8.22 5.30 5.27
N CYS A 214 7.41 4.45 4.64
CA CYS A 214 7.80 3.12 4.18
C CYS A 214 8.61 3.25 2.88
N LYS A 215 9.93 3.08 3.01
CA LYS A 215 10.91 3.29 1.92
C LYS A 215 11.72 2.03 1.64
N ASP A 216 12.15 1.90 0.38
CA ASP A 216 13.13 0.90 -0.04
C ASP A 216 14.56 1.34 0.29
N ALA A 217 15.54 0.49 -0.01
CA ALA A 217 16.96 0.76 0.24
C ALA A 217 17.50 2.00 -0.49
N TYR A 218 16.81 2.49 -1.53
CA TYR A 218 17.16 3.71 -2.27
C TYR A 218 16.41 4.96 -1.76
N GLY A 219 15.66 4.82 -0.66
CA GLY A 219 14.85 5.90 -0.09
C GLY A 219 13.60 6.22 -0.91
N ARG A 220 13.18 5.33 -1.82
CA ARG A 220 11.94 5.51 -2.59
C ARG A 220 10.77 4.92 -1.84
N LEU A 221 9.59 5.52 -1.95
CA LEU A 221 8.38 4.95 -1.33
C LEU A 221 8.13 3.52 -1.85
N ARG A 222 7.70 2.62 -0.96
CA ARG A 222 7.34 1.26 -1.33
C ARG A 222 5.94 1.17 -1.91
N VAL A 223 5.76 0.29 -2.89
CA VAL A 223 4.47 0.03 -3.52
C VAL A 223 4.35 -1.43 -3.95
N ALA A 224 3.15 -1.99 -3.79
CA ALA A 224 2.80 -3.29 -4.32
C ALA A 224 1.76 -3.16 -5.45
N ALA A 225 1.59 -4.21 -6.25
CA ALA A 225 0.60 -4.22 -7.32
C ALA A 225 -0.10 -5.58 -7.41
N ALA A 226 -1.41 -5.57 -7.62
CA ALA A 226 -2.19 -6.79 -7.82
C ALA A 226 -2.05 -7.33 -9.24
N VAL A 227 -2.10 -8.66 -9.37
CA VAL A 227 -2.12 -9.38 -10.63
C VAL A 227 -3.17 -10.50 -10.56
N GLY A 228 -3.71 -10.89 -11.72
CA GLY A 228 -4.66 -11.98 -11.85
C GLY A 228 -4.00 -13.33 -12.09
N VAL A 229 -4.84 -14.37 -12.18
CA VAL A 229 -4.43 -15.72 -12.59
C VAL A 229 -4.85 -15.90 -14.05
N THR A 230 -4.19 -15.14 -14.92
CA THR A 230 -4.52 -15.00 -16.35
C THR A 230 -3.31 -15.39 -17.21
N GLY A 231 -3.54 -15.64 -18.51
CA GLY A 231 -2.47 -16.01 -19.44
C GLY A 231 -1.37 -14.95 -19.61
N ASP A 232 -1.68 -13.68 -19.35
CA ASP A 232 -0.78 -12.52 -19.43
C ASP A 232 -0.06 -12.21 -18.10
N VAL A 233 -0.22 -13.03 -17.05
CA VAL A 233 0.32 -12.73 -15.71
C VAL A 233 1.82 -12.45 -15.73
N LEU A 234 2.61 -13.22 -16.50
CA LEU A 234 4.06 -13.03 -16.60
C LEU A 234 4.43 -11.74 -17.34
N GLU A 235 3.66 -11.34 -18.34
CA GLU A 235 3.87 -10.09 -19.07
C GLU A 235 3.62 -8.89 -18.13
N ARG A 236 2.48 -8.91 -17.43
CA ARG A 236 2.13 -7.89 -16.44
C ARG A 236 3.18 -7.76 -15.35
N VAL A 237 3.58 -8.87 -14.73
CA VAL A 237 4.63 -8.86 -13.69
C VAL A 237 5.96 -8.35 -14.26
N THR A 238 6.32 -8.70 -15.50
CA THR A 238 7.54 -8.20 -16.13
C THR A 238 7.52 -6.68 -16.26
N ALA A 239 6.41 -6.08 -16.70
CA ALA A 239 6.27 -4.64 -16.78
C ALA A 239 6.33 -3.96 -15.41
N LEU A 240 5.69 -4.55 -14.39
CA LEU A 240 5.71 -4.04 -13.02
C LEU A 240 7.12 -4.08 -12.40
N VAL A 241 7.86 -5.18 -12.60
CA VAL A 241 9.28 -5.29 -12.20
C VAL A 241 10.13 -4.26 -12.94
N GLY A 242 9.89 -4.05 -14.24
CA GLY A 242 10.56 -3.01 -15.02
C GLY A 242 10.27 -1.58 -14.54
N SER A 243 9.17 -1.37 -13.80
CA SER A 243 8.85 -0.12 -13.10
C SER A 243 9.27 -0.11 -11.62
N ASN A 244 9.98 -1.14 -11.15
CA ASN A 244 10.51 -1.28 -9.79
C ASN A 244 9.43 -1.43 -8.69
N VAL A 245 8.40 -2.25 -8.97
CA VAL A 245 7.45 -2.68 -7.92
C VAL A 245 8.19 -3.43 -6.81
N ASP A 246 7.78 -3.22 -5.55
CA ASP A 246 8.43 -3.87 -4.40
C ASP A 246 7.89 -5.28 -4.14
N ALA A 247 6.60 -5.51 -4.42
CA ALA A 247 5.95 -6.81 -4.30
C ALA A 247 4.74 -6.92 -5.25
N VAL A 248 4.35 -8.14 -5.60
CA VAL A 248 3.10 -8.39 -6.33
C VAL A 248 2.13 -9.20 -5.48
N ILE A 249 0.84 -8.97 -5.69
CA ILE A 249 -0.23 -9.74 -5.04
C ILE A 249 -0.98 -10.53 -6.10
N ILE A 250 -0.90 -11.86 -6.05
CA ILE A 250 -1.79 -12.73 -6.82
C ILE A 250 -3.16 -12.68 -6.12
N ASP A 251 -4.09 -11.91 -6.71
CA ASP A 251 -5.38 -11.57 -6.12
C ASP A 251 -6.51 -12.35 -6.81
N THR A 252 -7.04 -13.36 -6.12
CA THR A 252 -8.16 -14.22 -6.52
C THR A 252 -9.19 -14.32 -5.41
N ALA A 253 -10.45 -14.66 -5.73
CA ALA A 253 -11.45 -14.98 -4.72
C ALA A 253 -11.15 -16.30 -3.97
N HIS A 254 -10.47 -17.26 -4.63
CA HIS A 254 -10.15 -18.57 -4.06
C HIS A 254 -8.69 -18.97 -4.30
N GLY A 255 -7.82 -18.63 -3.33
CA GLY A 255 -6.38 -18.87 -3.38
C GLY A 255 -5.97 -20.34 -3.29
N HIS A 256 -6.83 -21.22 -2.78
CA HIS A 256 -6.53 -22.65 -2.60
C HIS A 256 -6.81 -23.46 -3.88
N THR A 257 -6.27 -23.01 -5.02
CA THR A 257 -6.49 -23.65 -6.32
C THR A 257 -5.18 -23.93 -7.05
N ARG A 258 -5.17 -24.94 -7.94
CA ARG A 258 -3.97 -25.33 -8.69
C ARG A 258 -3.44 -24.17 -9.55
N GLY A 259 -4.32 -23.46 -10.26
CA GLY A 259 -3.94 -22.36 -11.14
C GLY A 259 -3.21 -21.22 -10.42
N VAL A 260 -3.61 -20.93 -9.17
CA VAL A 260 -2.93 -19.93 -8.33
C VAL A 260 -1.49 -20.35 -8.01
N VAL A 261 -1.27 -21.60 -7.65
CA VAL A 261 0.08 -22.12 -7.37
C VAL A 261 0.92 -22.21 -8.63
N ASP A 262 0.33 -22.55 -9.77
CA ASP A 262 1.04 -22.54 -11.05
C ASP A 262 1.50 -21.13 -11.41
N ALA A 263 0.64 -20.11 -11.24
CA ALA A 263 1.00 -18.71 -11.44
C ALA A 263 2.09 -18.25 -10.46
N LEU A 264 1.97 -18.60 -9.17
CA LEU A 264 3.00 -18.31 -8.16
C LEU A 264 4.37 -18.88 -8.58
N LYS A 265 4.41 -20.17 -8.96
CA LYS A 265 5.65 -20.84 -9.39
C LYS A 265 6.24 -20.21 -10.65
N GLN A 266 5.40 -19.83 -11.61
CA GLN A 266 5.86 -19.12 -12.82
C GLN A 266 6.50 -17.77 -12.47
N VAL A 267 5.83 -16.97 -11.61
CA VAL A 267 6.34 -15.67 -11.18
C VAL A 267 7.64 -15.81 -10.41
N LYS A 268 7.69 -16.67 -9.37
CA LYS A 268 8.91 -16.90 -8.59
C LYS A 268 10.04 -17.54 -9.42
N GLY A 269 9.70 -18.35 -10.43
CA GLY A 269 10.68 -18.93 -11.35
C GLY A 269 11.38 -17.88 -12.21
N LYS A 270 10.64 -16.88 -12.70
CA LYS A 270 11.21 -15.77 -13.52
C LYS A 270 11.83 -14.67 -12.66
N PHE A 271 11.25 -14.38 -11.50
CA PHE A 271 11.68 -13.33 -10.57
C PHE A 271 11.87 -13.87 -9.15
N PRO A 272 12.96 -14.63 -8.87
CA PRO A 272 13.16 -15.29 -7.58
C PRO A 272 13.22 -14.34 -6.36
N SER A 273 13.73 -13.13 -6.57
CA SER A 273 13.88 -12.09 -5.54
C SER A 273 12.64 -11.22 -5.36
N LEU A 274 11.63 -11.33 -6.23
CA LEU A 274 10.39 -10.59 -6.09
C LEU A 274 9.55 -11.23 -4.99
N ASP A 275 9.08 -10.40 -4.05
CA ASP A 275 8.13 -10.84 -3.04
C ASP A 275 6.73 -11.01 -3.65
N VAL A 276 6.12 -12.17 -3.38
CA VAL A 276 4.78 -12.52 -3.89
C VAL A 276 3.84 -12.82 -2.73
N VAL A 277 2.82 -11.98 -2.60
CA VAL A 277 1.67 -12.19 -1.70
C VAL A 277 0.62 -12.99 -2.44
N VAL A 278 -0.01 -13.97 -1.79
CA VAL A 278 -1.06 -14.78 -2.43
C VAL A 278 -2.31 -14.85 -1.58
N GLY A 279 -3.47 -14.64 -2.20
CA GLY A 279 -4.76 -14.82 -1.54
C GLY A 279 -5.95 -14.62 -2.49
N ASN A 280 -7.18 -14.74 -2.02
CA ASN A 280 -7.55 -14.86 -0.60
C ASN A 280 -7.73 -16.32 -0.16
N ILE A 281 -7.38 -16.57 1.11
CA ILE A 281 -7.62 -17.84 1.79
C ILE A 281 -8.35 -17.60 3.12
N ALA A 282 -8.87 -18.65 3.73
CA ALA A 282 -9.56 -18.56 5.02
C ALA A 282 -9.33 -19.76 5.95
N THR A 283 -8.44 -20.69 5.59
CA THR A 283 -8.18 -21.92 6.37
C THR A 283 -6.69 -22.23 6.49
N ALA A 284 -6.32 -22.93 7.56
CA ALA A 284 -4.96 -23.40 7.82
C ALA A 284 -4.37 -24.24 6.67
N GLU A 285 -5.15 -25.11 6.04
CA GLU A 285 -4.70 -25.99 4.94
C GLU A 285 -4.32 -25.17 3.71
N ALA A 286 -5.16 -24.20 3.34
CA ALA A 286 -4.89 -23.30 2.24
C ALA A 286 -3.61 -22.50 2.47
N ALA A 287 -3.38 -22.07 3.72
CA ALA A 287 -2.18 -21.36 4.09
C ALA A 287 -0.93 -22.24 3.92
N LYS A 288 -0.92 -23.45 4.51
CA LYS A 288 0.17 -24.42 4.35
C LYS A 288 0.47 -24.70 2.89
N TYR A 289 -0.56 -24.87 2.08
CA TYR A 289 -0.44 -25.12 0.64
C TYR A 289 0.29 -23.99 -0.08
N LEU A 290 -0.10 -22.72 0.16
CA LEU A 290 0.54 -21.56 -0.46
C LEU A 290 1.95 -21.30 0.08
N VAL A 291 2.17 -21.48 1.38
CA VAL A 291 3.49 -21.34 2.01
C VAL A 291 4.48 -22.36 1.44
N HIS A 292 4.10 -23.63 1.33
CA HIS A 292 4.94 -24.66 0.70
C HIS A 292 5.20 -24.41 -0.78
N ALA A 293 4.28 -23.73 -1.47
CA ALA A 293 4.46 -23.34 -2.86
C ALA A 293 5.40 -22.14 -3.06
N GLY A 294 5.83 -21.47 -1.98
CA GLY A 294 6.80 -20.37 -2.02
C GLY A 294 6.21 -18.97 -1.91
N ALA A 295 5.00 -18.81 -1.34
CA ALA A 295 4.45 -17.50 -1.05
C ALA A 295 5.27 -16.76 0.04
N ASP A 296 5.51 -15.46 -0.17
CA ASP A 296 6.26 -14.59 0.77
C ASP A 296 5.35 -13.90 1.79
N ALA A 297 4.04 -13.91 1.55
CA ALA A 297 2.97 -13.61 2.50
C ALA A 297 1.65 -14.22 2.02
N VAL A 298 0.68 -14.38 2.92
CA VAL A 298 -0.69 -14.77 2.56
C VAL A 298 -1.69 -13.68 2.91
N LYS A 299 -2.72 -13.54 2.06
CA LYS A 299 -3.84 -12.61 2.26
C LYS A 299 -5.08 -13.39 2.70
N VAL A 300 -5.64 -13.04 3.85
CA VAL A 300 -6.68 -13.81 4.56
C VAL A 300 -7.99 -13.05 4.60
N GLY A 301 -9.04 -13.69 4.10
CA GLY A 301 -10.41 -13.22 4.23
C GLY A 301 -11.27 -13.57 3.02
N ILE A 302 -12.28 -14.40 3.23
CA ILE A 302 -13.27 -14.74 2.19
C ILE A 302 -14.65 -14.22 2.62
N GLY A 303 -15.11 -13.23 1.87
CA GLY A 303 -16.40 -12.55 2.10
C GLY A 303 -16.58 -11.61 3.30
N PRO A 304 -15.56 -11.18 4.08
CA PRO A 304 -15.78 -10.25 5.20
C PRO A 304 -15.94 -8.78 4.74
N GLY A 305 -15.60 -8.46 3.50
CA GLY A 305 -15.61 -7.08 3.00
C GLY A 305 -17.01 -6.47 3.02
N SER A 306 -17.11 -5.18 3.36
CA SER A 306 -18.40 -4.47 3.54
C SER A 306 -19.30 -4.38 2.31
N ILE A 307 -18.79 -4.78 1.16
CA ILE A 307 -19.43 -4.72 -0.16
C ILE A 307 -19.32 -6.05 -0.92
N CYS A 308 -18.85 -7.10 -0.24
CA CYS A 308 -18.71 -8.43 -0.80
C CYS A 308 -19.94 -9.25 -0.44
N THR A 309 -20.51 -9.94 -1.43
CA THR A 309 -21.71 -10.78 -1.27
C THR A 309 -21.39 -12.26 -1.44
N THR A 310 -20.12 -12.66 -1.56
CA THR A 310 -19.69 -14.08 -1.69
C THR A 310 -20.37 -15.01 -0.66
N ARG A 311 -20.44 -14.60 0.61
CA ARG A 311 -21.10 -15.42 1.67
C ARG A 311 -22.58 -15.62 1.46
N VAL A 312 -23.23 -14.64 0.83
CA VAL A 312 -24.69 -14.65 0.58
C VAL A 312 -24.99 -15.38 -0.71
N VAL A 313 -24.25 -15.08 -1.78
CA VAL A 313 -24.51 -15.59 -3.14
C VAL A 313 -23.96 -17.00 -3.32
N ALA A 314 -22.72 -17.26 -2.90
CA ALA A 314 -22.08 -18.57 -3.03
C ALA A 314 -22.19 -19.43 -1.77
N GLY A 315 -22.56 -18.85 -0.62
CA GLY A 315 -22.63 -19.58 0.65
C GLY A 315 -21.26 -19.93 1.25
N VAL A 316 -20.17 -19.31 0.77
CA VAL A 316 -18.78 -19.65 1.15
C VAL A 316 -18.14 -18.52 1.95
N GLY A 317 -17.51 -18.86 3.07
CA GLY A 317 -16.67 -17.94 3.84
C GLY A 317 -16.45 -18.41 5.28
N VAL A 318 -15.58 -17.70 6.00
CA VAL A 318 -15.28 -17.95 7.42
C VAL A 318 -15.27 -16.61 8.17
N PRO A 319 -15.94 -16.47 9.33
CA PRO A 319 -15.83 -15.27 10.18
C PRO A 319 -14.37 -14.82 10.38
N GLN A 320 -14.12 -13.53 10.17
CA GLN A 320 -12.77 -13.04 9.84
C GLN A 320 -11.76 -13.24 10.96
N LEU A 321 -12.18 -13.03 12.22
CA LEU A 321 -11.29 -13.20 13.37
C LEU A 321 -10.84 -14.66 13.49
N SER A 322 -11.77 -15.62 13.40
CA SER A 322 -11.44 -17.04 13.38
C SER A 322 -10.57 -17.44 12.20
N ALA A 323 -10.82 -16.88 11.00
CA ALA A 323 -9.98 -17.15 9.84
C ALA A 323 -8.52 -16.70 10.05
N ILE A 324 -8.31 -15.53 10.65
CA ILE A 324 -6.97 -15.02 10.98
C ILE A 324 -6.28 -15.97 11.98
N MET A 325 -6.96 -16.33 13.08
CA MET A 325 -6.39 -17.18 14.11
C MET A 325 -6.07 -18.59 13.60
N ASP A 326 -6.95 -19.18 12.79
CA ASP A 326 -6.76 -20.51 12.22
C ASP A 326 -5.61 -20.53 11.20
N VAL A 327 -5.57 -19.54 10.30
CA VAL A 327 -4.48 -19.40 9.34
C VAL A 327 -3.14 -19.15 10.05
N LYS A 328 -3.09 -18.26 11.06
CA LYS A 328 -1.86 -18.02 11.84
C LYS A 328 -1.34 -19.31 12.47
N ARG A 329 -2.23 -20.11 13.09
CA ARG A 329 -1.88 -21.42 13.66
C ARG A 329 -1.38 -22.39 12.59
N GLY A 330 -2.04 -22.43 11.44
CA GLY A 330 -1.63 -23.28 10.31
C GLY A 330 -0.25 -22.96 9.76
N MET A 331 0.23 -21.73 9.95
CA MET A 331 1.49 -21.21 9.44
C MET A 331 2.60 -21.12 10.49
N GLU A 332 2.37 -21.65 11.69
CA GLU A 332 3.34 -21.59 12.79
C GLU A 332 4.71 -22.13 12.37
N GLY A 333 5.78 -21.44 12.77
CA GLY A 333 7.16 -21.78 12.41
C GLY A 333 7.56 -21.46 10.96
N SER A 334 6.64 -21.04 10.08
CA SER A 334 6.97 -20.76 8.67
C SER A 334 7.72 -19.45 8.45
N GLY A 335 7.57 -18.47 9.36
CA GLY A 335 8.05 -17.10 9.20
C GLY A 335 7.37 -16.30 8.08
N VAL A 336 6.24 -16.76 7.54
CA VAL A 336 5.45 -16.06 6.52
C VAL A 336 4.46 -15.11 7.20
N PRO A 337 4.43 -13.81 6.82
CA PRO A 337 3.44 -12.88 7.34
C PRO A 337 2.01 -13.11 6.82
N LEU A 338 1.04 -12.69 7.61
CA LEU A 338 -0.39 -12.76 7.33
C LEU A 338 -0.98 -11.35 7.21
N ILE A 339 -1.69 -11.10 6.10
CA ILE A 339 -2.44 -9.85 5.87
C ILE A 339 -3.95 -10.11 6.05
N ALA A 340 -4.57 -9.47 7.04
CA ALA A 340 -6.02 -9.56 7.26
C ALA A 340 -6.78 -8.61 6.32
N ASP A 341 -7.57 -9.15 5.39
CA ASP A 341 -8.25 -8.40 4.34
C ASP A 341 -9.78 -8.38 4.52
N GLY A 342 -10.31 -7.20 4.84
CA GLY A 342 -11.75 -6.94 4.95
C GLY A 342 -12.37 -7.13 6.35
N GLY A 343 -13.61 -6.66 6.49
CA GLY A 343 -14.41 -6.74 7.73
C GLY A 343 -14.12 -5.67 8.78
N ILE A 344 -13.09 -4.85 8.60
CA ILE A 344 -12.67 -3.81 9.55
C ILE A 344 -13.53 -2.57 9.35
N ARG A 345 -14.25 -2.15 10.39
CA ARG A 345 -15.13 -0.96 10.38
C ARG A 345 -14.61 0.13 11.30
N PHE A 346 -13.94 -0.26 12.38
CA PHE A 346 -13.41 0.65 13.39
C PHE A 346 -11.92 0.45 13.61
N THR A 347 -11.27 1.44 14.23
CA THR A 347 -9.87 1.31 14.63
C THR A 347 -9.65 0.15 15.60
N GLY A 348 -10.63 -0.14 16.46
CA GLY A 348 -10.61 -1.31 17.34
C GLY A 348 -10.53 -2.64 16.61
N ASP A 349 -11.12 -2.76 15.41
CA ASP A 349 -11.05 -3.99 14.61
C ASP A 349 -9.63 -4.24 14.07
N ILE A 350 -8.86 -3.17 13.81
CA ILE A 350 -7.43 -3.27 13.46
C ILE A 350 -6.66 -3.89 14.63
N VAL A 351 -6.93 -3.42 15.85
CA VAL A 351 -6.29 -3.94 17.08
C VAL A 351 -6.62 -5.42 17.26
N LYS A 352 -7.89 -5.79 17.09
CA LYS A 352 -8.34 -7.18 17.21
C LYS A 352 -7.72 -8.07 16.13
N ALA A 353 -7.62 -7.61 14.89
CA ALA A 353 -6.98 -8.36 13.81
C ALA A 353 -5.49 -8.60 14.09
N VAL A 354 -4.77 -7.58 14.56
CA VAL A 354 -3.35 -7.71 14.95
C VAL A 354 -3.21 -8.68 16.12
N ALA A 355 -3.99 -8.52 17.19
CA ALA A 355 -3.98 -9.42 18.34
C ALA A 355 -4.35 -10.88 17.98
N ALA A 356 -5.16 -11.08 16.94
CA ALA A 356 -5.50 -12.41 16.43
C ALA A 356 -4.38 -13.09 15.63
N GLY A 357 -3.29 -12.38 15.32
CA GLY A 357 -2.11 -12.93 14.64
C GLY A 357 -1.76 -12.29 13.30
N ALA A 358 -2.51 -11.28 12.84
CA ALA A 358 -2.20 -10.59 11.60
C ALA A 358 -0.98 -9.67 11.76
N ASP A 359 -0.10 -9.69 10.76
CA ASP A 359 1.09 -8.82 10.72
C ASP A 359 0.75 -7.46 10.09
N SER A 360 -0.29 -7.42 9.25
CA SER A 360 -0.86 -6.19 8.73
C SER A 360 -2.35 -6.35 8.40
N VAL A 361 -3.05 -5.23 8.25
CA VAL A 361 -4.45 -5.18 7.83
C VAL A 361 -4.59 -4.48 6.48
N MET A 362 -5.38 -5.05 5.58
CA MET A 362 -5.75 -4.44 4.30
C MET A 362 -7.11 -3.76 4.41
N LEU A 363 -7.12 -2.45 4.13
CA LEU A 363 -8.27 -1.58 4.32
C LEU A 363 -8.86 -1.12 2.98
N GLY A 364 -10.17 -1.32 2.81
CA GLY A 364 -10.96 -0.82 1.67
C GLY A 364 -11.82 0.38 2.06
N SER A 365 -13.05 0.12 2.50
CA SER A 365 -14.08 1.13 2.84
C SER A 365 -13.61 2.24 3.79
N LEU A 366 -12.68 1.90 4.69
CA LEU A 366 -12.09 2.85 5.63
C LEU A 366 -11.29 3.96 4.94
N LEU A 367 -10.67 3.65 3.80
CA LEU A 367 -9.88 4.57 2.97
C LEU A 367 -10.65 5.10 1.75
N ALA A 368 -11.74 4.44 1.33
CA ALA A 368 -12.52 4.80 0.13
C ALA A 368 -13.03 6.26 0.09
N GLY A 369 -13.28 6.84 1.28
CA GLY A 369 -13.83 8.19 1.41
C GLY A 369 -12.79 9.31 1.38
N THR A 370 -11.50 8.99 1.33
CA THR A 370 -10.45 10.00 1.39
C THR A 370 -10.26 10.72 0.06
N LYS A 371 -9.67 11.91 0.10
CA LYS A 371 -9.37 12.74 -1.06
C LYS A 371 -8.55 11.97 -2.11
N GLU A 372 -7.56 11.21 -1.67
CA GLU A 372 -6.58 10.48 -2.48
C GLU A 372 -7.14 9.22 -3.14
N ALA A 373 -8.28 8.70 -2.66
CA ALA A 373 -8.93 7.56 -3.30
C ALA A 373 -9.41 7.94 -4.72
N PRO A 374 -9.31 7.07 -5.72
CA PRO A 374 -9.70 7.37 -7.11
C PRO A 374 -11.21 7.45 -7.33
N GLY A 375 -12.02 6.99 -6.36
CA GLY A 375 -13.49 7.09 -6.44
C GLY A 375 -13.97 8.52 -6.70
N GLU A 376 -15.04 8.66 -7.46
CA GLU A 376 -15.62 9.97 -7.82
C GLU A 376 -16.24 10.64 -6.59
N THR A 377 -16.01 11.94 -6.44
CA THR A 377 -16.67 12.73 -5.38
C THR A 377 -18.05 13.16 -5.84
N ILE A 378 -19.09 12.72 -5.14
CA ILE A 378 -20.49 13.05 -5.44
C ILE A 378 -21.09 13.89 -4.31
N ILE A 379 -22.02 14.78 -4.66
CA ILE A 379 -22.83 15.52 -3.68
C ILE A 379 -24.19 14.84 -3.58
N TYR A 380 -24.59 14.47 -2.37
CA TYR A 380 -25.90 13.90 -2.10
C TYR A 380 -26.47 14.50 -0.82
N GLU A 381 -27.69 15.03 -0.88
CA GLU A 381 -28.34 15.72 0.24
C GLU A 381 -27.44 16.77 0.91
N GLY A 382 -26.71 17.54 0.08
CA GLY A 382 -25.81 18.59 0.54
C GLY A 382 -24.51 18.11 1.21
N ARG A 383 -24.26 16.80 1.28
CA ARG A 383 -23.02 16.22 1.82
C ARG A 383 -22.15 15.60 0.73
N LYS A 384 -20.84 15.62 0.94
CA LYS A 384 -19.87 14.98 0.04
C LYS A 384 -19.73 13.49 0.35
N TYR A 385 -19.78 12.67 -0.68
CA TYR A 385 -19.52 11.24 -0.64
C TYR A 385 -18.50 10.87 -1.73
N LYS A 386 -17.93 9.67 -1.65
CA LYS A 386 -17.17 9.06 -2.74
C LYS A 386 -17.79 7.74 -3.18
N THR A 387 -17.70 7.44 -4.47
CA THR A 387 -18.13 6.15 -5.01
C THR A 387 -17.21 5.03 -4.53
N TYR A 388 -17.79 3.89 -4.15
CA TYR A 388 -17.06 2.74 -3.62
C TYR A 388 -17.72 1.45 -4.11
N ARG A 389 -16.96 0.57 -4.76
CA ARG A 389 -17.51 -0.66 -5.35
C ARG A 389 -16.63 -1.87 -5.16
N GLY A 390 -17.26 -3.03 -5.19
CA GLY A 390 -16.59 -4.30 -4.94
C GLY A 390 -16.00 -4.83 -6.21
N MET A 391 -14.84 -5.50 -6.13
CA MET A 391 -14.26 -6.13 -7.32
C MET A 391 -15.22 -7.17 -7.93
N GLY A 392 -16.15 -7.72 -7.15
CA GLY A 392 -17.19 -8.64 -7.63
C GLY A 392 -18.47 -7.95 -8.09
N SER A 393 -18.52 -6.60 -8.11
CA SER A 393 -19.67 -5.89 -8.68
C SER A 393 -19.60 -5.90 -10.21
N ILE A 394 -20.76 -5.82 -10.85
CA ILE A 394 -20.87 -5.82 -12.32
C ILE A 394 -19.97 -4.75 -12.94
N GLU A 395 -19.98 -3.53 -12.38
CA GLU A 395 -19.20 -2.40 -12.91
C GLU A 395 -17.69 -2.60 -12.79
N ALA A 396 -17.22 -3.31 -11.76
CA ALA A 396 -15.80 -3.63 -11.60
C ALA A 396 -15.41 -4.81 -12.49
N MET A 397 -16.25 -5.83 -12.60
CA MET A 397 -16.00 -7.01 -13.43
C MET A 397 -15.90 -6.62 -14.91
N GLN A 398 -16.76 -5.71 -15.38
CA GLN A 398 -16.70 -5.11 -16.72
C GLN A 398 -15.38 -4.40 -17.03
N LYS A 399 -14.66 -3.92 -16.01
CA LYS A 399 -13.37 -3.24 -16.14
C LYS A 399 -12.16 -4.16 -15.91
N GLY A 400 -12.36 -5.48 -15.87
CA GLY A 400 -11.26 -6.45 -15.86
C GLY A 400 -11.00 -7.15 -14.53
N SER A 401 -12.02 -7.29 -13.68
CA SER A 401 -11.92 -8.12 -12.46
C SER A 401 -12.74 -9.42 -12.51
N SER A 402 -13.30 -9.76 -13.67
CA SER A 402 -14.04 -11.01 -13.88
C SER A 402 -13.19 -12.26 -13.63
N ASP A 403 -11.90 -12.23 -13.97
CA ASP A 403 -10.95 -13.34 -13.74
C ASP A 403 -10.82 -13.71 -12.26
N ARG A 404 -10.92 -12.70 -11.36
CA ARG A 404 -10.87 -12.90 -9.91
C ARG A 404 -11.98 -13.83 -9.41
N TYR A 405 -13.12 -13.87 -10.11
CA TYR A 405 -14.31 -14.64 -9.79
C TYR A 405 -14.58 -15.77 -10.79
N PHE A 406 -13.57 -16.16 -11.59
CA PHE A 406 -13.66 -17.26 -12.57
C PHE A 406 -14.76 -17.06 -13.63
N GLN A 407 -15.02 -15.81 -14.02
CA GLN A 407 -16.05 -15.41 -14.97
C GLN A 407 -15.48 -14.66 -16.19
N ASP A 408 -14.19 -14.84 -16.48
CA ASP A 408 -13.49 -14.20 -17.61
C ASP A 408 -13.96 -14.72 -18.99
N MET A 409 -14.51 -15.94 -19.04
CA MET A 409 -15.07 -16.51 -20.27
C MET A 409 -16.49 -16.04 -20.60
N GLU A 410 -17.19 -15.35 -19.69
CA GLU A 410 -18.57 -14.92 -19.91
C GLU A 410 -18.62 -13.51 -20.53
N ALA A 411 -18.96 -13.46 -21.82
CA ALA A 411 -19.01 -12.22 -22.58
C ALA A 411 -20.34 -11.45 -22.39
N ASP A 412 -21.43 -12.13 -21.98
CA ASP A 412 -22.70 -11.47 -21.72
C ASP A 412 -22.76 -10.95 -20.28
N ILE A 413 -22.67 -9.62 -20.15
CA ILE A 413 -22.80 -8.90 -18.87
C ILE A 413 -24.04 -9.36 -18.07
N LYS A 414 -25.15 -9.70 -18.75
CA LYS A 414 -26.40 -10.11 -18.08
C LYS A 414 -26.31 -11.48 -17.42
N LYS A 415 -25.30 -12.28 -17.78
CA LYS A 415 -25.07 -13.62 -17.22
C LYS A 415 -24.02 -13.64 -16.12
N LEU A 416 -23.32 -12.52 -15.89
CA LEU A 416 -22.39 -12.40 -14.77
C LEU A 416 -23.16 -12.61 -13.46
N VAL A 417 -22.56 -13.38 -12.55
CA VAL A 417 -23.04 -13.62 -11.19
C VAL A 417 -22.18 -12.78 -10.25
N PRO A 418 -22.62 -11.57 -9.87
CA PRO A 418 -21.81 -10.66 -9.07
C PRO A 418 -21.69 -11.12 -7.61
N GLU A 419 -20.47 -11.10 -7.11
CA GLU A 419 -20.12 -11.35 -5.71
C GLU A 419 -19.79 -10.06 -4.94
N GLY A 420 -20.25 -8.92 -5.45
CA GLY A 420 -20.16 -7.64 -4.77
C GLY A 420 -21.16 -6.59 -5.27
N ILE A 421 -21.23 -5.47 -4.56
CA ILE A 421 -22.12 -4.35 -4.85
C ILE A 421 -21.35 -3.04 -5.11
N THR A 422 -22.05 -2.06 -5.68
CA THR A 422 -21.60 -0.66 -5.74
C THR A 422 -22.38 0.16 -4.71
N GLY A 423 -21.68 1.05 -4.01
CA GLY A 423 -22.24 1.96 -3.03
C GLY A 423 -21.47 3.27 -2.94
N ARG A 424 -21.70 4.00 -1.86
CA ARG A 424 -21.01 5.26 -1.57
C ARG A 424 -20.61 5.32 -0.11
N VAL A 425 -19.53 6.04 0.16
CA VAL A 425 -19.03 6.29 1.52
C VAL A 425 -18.93 7.79 1.76
N ALA A 426 -19.09 8.23 3.00
CA ALA A 426 -18.93 9.65 3.33
C ALA A 426 -17.50 10.11 3.01
N TYR A 427 -17.35 11.37 2.58
CA TYR A 427 -16.03 11.96 2.40
C TYR A 427 -15.33 12.14 3.76
N LYS A 428 -14.07 11.72 3.86
CA LYS A 428 -13.33 11.58 5.13
C LYS A 428 -12.15 12.54 5.30
N GLY A 429 -11.91 13.44 4.35
CA GLY A 429 -10.72 14.30 4.38
C GLY A 429 -9.52 13.63 3.73
N GLU A 430 -8.32 13.93 4.22
CA GLU A 430 -7.06 13.41 3.67
C GLU A 430 -6.68 12.07 4.31
N VAL A 431 -5.95 11.23 3.58
CA VAL A 431 -5.46 9.93 4.10
C VAL A 431 -4.66 10.12 5.38
N SER A 432 -3.87 11.19 5.47
CA SER A 432 -3.03 11.45 6.66
C SER A 432 -3.82 11.67 7.95
N GLU A 433 -5.00 12.30 7.87
CA GLU A 433 -5.90 12.51 9.00
C GLU A 433 -6.50 11.18 9.47
N VAL A 434 -6.88 10.34 8.51
CA VAL A 434 -7.47 9.02 8.75
C VAL A 434 -6.43 8.05 9.30
N MET A 435 -5.23 8.00 8.70
CA MET A 435 -4.11 7.19 9.16
C MET A 435 -3.69 7.55 10.58
N TYR A 436 -3.67 8.84 10.93
CA TYR A 436 -3.38 9.28 12.30
C TYR A 436 -4.34 8.63 13.32
N GLN A 437 -5.64 8.56 13.02
CA GLN A 437 -6.61 7.91 13.89
C GLN A 437 -6.42 6.39 13.96
N PHE A 438 -6.08 5.73 12.84
CA PHE A 438 -5.86 4.28 12.79
C PHE A 438 -4.64 3.88 13.63
N ILE A 439 -3.54 4.60 13.44
CA ILE A 439 -2.29 4.47 14.20
C ILE A 439 -2.54 4.75 15.68
N GLY A 440 -3.28 5.83 16.00
CA GLY A 440 -3.62 6.20 17.37
C GLY A 440 -4.46 5.14 18.08
N GLY A 441 -5.47 4.57 17.39
CA GLY A 441 -6.31 3.50 17.92
C GLY A 441 -5.51 2.22 18.20
N LEU A 442 -4.60 1.85 17.30
CA LEU A 442 -3.70 0.72 17.50
C LEU A 442 -2.77 0.92 18.70
N ARG A 443 -2.13 2.08 18.79
CA ARG A 443 -1.29 2.45 19.94
C ARG A 443 -2.02 2.39 21.26
N ALA A 444 -3.25 2.92 21.30
CA ALA A 444 -4.09 2.87 22.50
C ALA A 444 -4.42 1.43 22.88
N GLY A 445 -4.82 0.60 21.91
CA GLY A 445 -5.11 -0.82 22.13
C GLY A 445 -3.91 -1.60 22.65
N MET A 446 -2.72 -1.37 22.07
CA MET A 446 -1.47 -1.97 22.54
C MET A 446 -1.10 -1.52 23.95
N GLY A 447 -1.28 -0.24 24.28
CA GLY A 447 -1.08 0.29 25.62
C GLY A 447 -2.00 -0.36 26.67
N TYR A 448 -3.28 -0.54 26.36
CA TYR A 448 -4.23 -1.26 27.23
C TYR A 448 -3.89 -2.74 27.40
N CYS A 449 -3.29 -3.37 26.40
CA CYS A 449 -2.91 -4.78 26.43
C CYS A 449 -1.48 -4.99 26.94
N GLY A 450 -0.75 -3.94 27.35
CA GLY A 450 0.62 -4.06 27.82
C GLY A 450 1.61 -4.57 26.77
N ALA A 451 1.33 -4.33 25.48
CA ALA A 451 2.11 -4.87 24.37
C ALA A 451 3.05 -3.80 23.78
N PRO A 452 4.37 -3.88 24.02
CA PRO A 452 5.30 -2.88 23.47
C PRO A 452 5.54 -3.06 21.96
N THR A 453 5.34 -4.26 21.41
CA THR A 453 5.49 -4.54 19.97
C THR A 453 4.28 -5.26 19.37
N ILE A 454 4.16 -5.24 18.04
CA ILE A 454 3.15 -6.02 17.29
C ILE A 454 3.23 -7.51 17.64
N LYS A 455 4.45 -8.05 17.78
CA LYS A 455 4.65 -9.45 18.13
C LYS A 455 4.15 -9.76 19.54
N ASP A 456 4.45 -8.90 20.51
CA ASP A 456 3.94 -9.09 21.88
C ASP A 456 2.41 -9.06 21.92
N MET A 457 1.79 -8.20 21.11
CA MET A 457 0.34 -8.15 20.96
C MET A 457 -0.23 -9.46 20.42
N GLN A 458 0.39 -10.04 19.38
CA GLN A 458 -0.02 -11.32 18.79
C GLN A 458 0.12 -12.50 19.78
N GLU A 459 1.16 -12.50 20.61
CA GLU A 459 1.50 -13.63 21.49
C GLU A 459 0.74 -13.59 22.83
N ASN A 460 0.50 -12.39 23.37
CA ASN A 460 0.06 -12.24 24.77
C ASN A 460 -1.36 -11.68 24.94
N ALA A 461 -1.91 -10.99 23.92
CA ALA A 461 -3.24 -10.41 24.04
C ALA A 461 -4.32 -11.49 24.19
N LYS A 462 -5.29 -11.23 25.05
CA LYS A 462 -6.39 -12.17 25.34
C LYS A 462 -7.71 -11.57 24.92
N PHE A 463 -8.58 -12.43 24.38
CA PHE A 463 -9.95 -12.06 24.03
C PHE A 463 -10.94 -12.59 25.05
N VAL A 464 -12.05 -11.88 25.20
CA VAL A 464 -13.27 -12.37 25.84
C VAL A 464 -14.41 -12.34 24.84
N LYS A 465 -15.20 -13.41 24.77
CA LYS A 465 -16.40 -13.46 23.94
C LYS A 465 -17.52 -12.67 24.60
N MET A 466 -18.24 -11.88 23.81
CA MET A 466 -19.42 -11.13 24.26
C MET A 466 -20.70 -11.64 23.59
N THR A 467 -21.83 -11.27 24.18
CA THR A 467 -23.15 -11.46 23.57
C THR A 467 -23.55 -10.23 22.76
N ALA A 468 -24.67 -10.29 22.04
CA ALA A 468 -25.21 -9.12 21.35
C ALA A 468 -25.47 -7.92 22.28
N ALA A 469 -25.83 -8.17 23.55
CA ALA A 469 -25.98 -7.10 24.54
C ALA A 469 -24.63 -6.43 24.87
N GLY A 470 -23.53 -7.21 24.90
CA GLY A 470 -22.18 -6.67 25.09
C GLY A 470 -21.73 -5.78 23.92
N ILE A 471 -22.11 -6.11 22.68
CA ILE A 471 -21.87 -5.22 21.53
C ILE A 471 -22.62 -3.91 21.72
N HIS A 472 -23.89 -3.98 22.15
CA HIS A 472 -24.70 -2.79 22.37
C HIS A 472 -24.11 -1.89 23.46
N GLU A 473 -23.66 -2.48 24.57
CA GLU A 473 -22.95 -1.79 25.66
C GLU A 473 -21.61 -1.17 25.18
N SER A 474 -20.88 -1.86 24.30
CA SER A 474 -19.58 -1.39 23.80
C SER A 474 -19.68 -0.11 22.97
N HIS A 475 -20.81 0.13 22.31
CA HIS A 475 -21.07 1.36 21.56
C HIS A 475 -21.72 2.40 22.47
N PRO A 476 -21.54 3.72 22.24
CA PRO A 476 -22.32 4.75 22.91
C PRO A 476 -23.83 4.45 22.87
N HIS A 477 -24.43 4.33 24.04
CA HIS A 477 -25.84 4.01 24.27
C HIS A 477 -26.45 5.04 25.24
N ASP A 478 -27.78 5.09 25.28
CA ASP A 478 -28.56 5.98 26.16
C ASP A 478 -28.30 7.50 26.02
N VAL A 479 -27.77 7.92 24.86
CA VAL A 479 -27.52 9.34 24.53
C VAL A 479 -27.82 9.65 23.06
N HIS A 480 -28.12 10.93 22.77
CA HIS A 480 -28.14 11.45 21.41
C HIS A 480 -26.78 12.04 21.05
N VAL A 481 -26.14 11.47 20.03
CA VAL A 481 -24.85 11.97 19.53
C VAL A 481 -25.05 13.32 18.84
N THR A 482 -24.54 14.40 19.44
CA THR A 482 -24.61 15.76 18.88
C THR A 482 -23.48 16.07 17.90
N ARG A 483 -22.33 15.39 18.06
CA ARG A 483 -21.15 15.52 17.19
C ARG A 483 -20.40 14.20 17.15
N GLU A 484 -20.16 13.68 15.95
CA GLU A 484 -19.35 12.48 15.75
C GLU A 484 -17.85 12.78 15.88
N ALA A 485 -17.09 11.77 16.30
CA ALA A 485 -15.63 11.82 16.33
C ALA A 485 -15.05 11.24 15.03
N PRO A 486 -13.86 11.69 14.56
CA PRO A 486 -13.28 11.21 13.30
C PRO A 486 -13.08 9.69 13.21
N ASN A 487 -12.94 9.03 14.35
CA ASN A 487 -12.67 7.60 14.49
C ASN A 487 -13.92 6.75 14.78
N TYR A 488 -15.12 7.35 14.88
CA TYR A 488 -16.34 6.62 15.25
C TYR A 488 -17.61 7.20 14.61
N SER A 489 -18.35 6.34 13.91
CA SER A 489 -19.74 6.56 13.51
C SER A 489 -20.49 5.24 13.66
N ARG A 490 -21.78 5.28 14.01
CA ARG A 490 -22.58 4.08 14.31
C ARG A 490 -22.94 3.24 13.06
N LYS A 491 -22.56 3.70 11.86
CA LYS A 491 -22.95 3.11 10.58
C LYS A 491 -21.90 2.18 9.99
#